data_AF-A0A430QA22-F1
#
_entry.id   AF-A0A430QA22-F1
#
_cell.length_a   1.000
_cell.length_b   1.000
_cell.length_c   1.000
_cell.angle_alpha   90.00
_cell.angle_beta   90.00
_cell.angle_gamma   90.00
#
_symmetry.space_group_name_H-M   'P 1'
#
loop_
_entity.id
_entity.type
_entity.pdbx_description
1 polymer ?
#
loop_
_entity_poly.entity_id
_entity_poly.type
_entity_poly.pdbx_seq_one_letter_code
_entity_poly.pdbx_strand_id
1 'polypeptide(L)'
;VSLVVIEGSGEKAFCAGGDVRFIASAVQKGSIAAQEFFRKEYQLNHLIGVMTKPYIAILNGITMGGGAGISVHGSDEFKMEYRLSQKMIKNPDFYEGVRACLIDKDNTPKWNPNNLTSVDMNQIQSYFNQLPENDEWRPE
;
A
#
# COMPACT_ATOMS: atom_id res chain seq x y z
N VAL A 1 -6.23 14.27 25.28
CA VAL A 1 -6.22 12.87 24.78
C VAL A 1 -4.99 12.16 25.33
N SER A 2 -5.18 11.13 26.16
CA SER A 2 -4.12 10.35 26.84
C SER A 2 -3.90 8.95 26.23
N LEU A 3 -4.87 8.45 25.48
CA LEU A 3 -4.90 7.15 24.82
C LEU A 3 -5.67 7.33 23.51
N VAL A 4 -5.26 6.64 22.47
CA VAL A 4 -6.02 6.51 21.23
C VAL A 4 -6.39 5.03 21.06
N VAL A 5 -7.67 4.77 20.78
CA VAL A 5 -8.18 3.44 20.48
C VAL A 5 -8.82 3.47 19.10
N ILE A 6 -8.52 2.48 18.27
CA ILE A 6 -9.17 2.27 16.97
C ILE A 6 -9.84 0.90 16.92
N GLU A 7 -11.03 0.85 16.34
CA GLU A 7 -11.81 -0.35 16.09
C GLU A 7 -12.47 -0.26 14.71
N GLY A 8 -12.72 -1.41 14.09
CA GLY A 8 -13.47 -1.50 12.84
C GLY A 8 -14.97 -1.65 13.12
N SER A 9 -15.81 -1.09 12.25
CA SER A 9 -17.25 -1.23 12.39
C SER A 9 -17.74 -2.61 11.92
N GLY A 10 -18.54 -3.28 12.74
CA GLY A 10 -19.15 -4.57 12.42
C GLY A 10 -18.28 -5.77 12.81
N GLU A 11 -18.73 -6.99 12.50
CA GLU A 11 -18.13 -8.22 13.06
C GLU A 11 -17.15 -8.93 12.10
N LYS A 12 -17.23 -8.64 10.79
CA LYS A 12 -16.51 -9.41 9.77
C LYS A 12 -15.05 -9.04 9.60
N ALA A 13 -14.72 -7.76 9.73
CA ALA A 13 -13.38 -7.26 9.47
C ALA A 13 -13.13 -5.94 10.21
N PHE A 14 -11.93 -5.82 10.76
CA PHE A 14 -11.38 -4.55 11.23
C PHE A 14 -11.10 -3.66 10.03
N CYS A 15 -10.31 -4.16 9.08
CA CYS A 15 -10.05 -3.50 7.80
C CYS A 15 -9.43 -4.50 6.80
N ALA A 16 -10.14 -4.77 5.70
CA ALA A 16 -9.68 -5.70 4.67
C ALA A 16 -8.72 -5.09 3.63
N GLY A 17 -8.27 -3.84 3.85
CA GLY A 17 -7.36 -3.10 2.99
C GLY A 17 -7.98 -1.84 2.37
N GLY A 18 -7.15 -1.08 1.64
CA GLY A 18 -7.60 0.11 0.91
C GLY A 18 -8.45 -0.23 -0.31
N ASP A 19 -9.20 0.75 -0.82
CA ASP A 19 -9.98 0.59 -2.06
C ASP A 19 -9.06 0.55 -3.29
N VAL A 20 -8.54 -0.63 -3.57
CA VAL A 20 -7.63 -0.86 -4.71
C VAL A 20 -8.32 -0.70 -6.07
N ARG A 21 -9.66 -0.73 -6.15
CA ARG A 21 -10.38 -0.43 -7.41
C ARG A 21 -10.30 1.06 -7.73
N PHE A 22 -10.45 1.91 -6.71
CA PHE A 22 -10.19 3.35 -6.85
C PHE A 22 -8.75 3.60 -7.33
N ILE A 23 -7.77 2.95 -6.69
CA ILE A 23 -6.35 3.08 -7.08
C ILE A 23 -6.13 2.64 -8.53
N ALA A 24 -6.64 1.47 -8.91
CA ALA A 24 -6.51 0.96 -10.28
C ALA A 24 -7.17 1.90 -11.31
N SER A 25 -8.33 2.46 -11.02
CA SER A 25 -8.97 3.45 -11.91
C SER A 25 -8.14 4.72 -12.04
N ALA A 26 -7.57 5.21 -10.94
CA ALA A 26 -6.69 6.37 -10.95
C ALA A 26 -5.42 6.12 -11.79
N VAL A 27 -4.80 4.93 -11.64
CA VAL A 27 -3.64 4.50 -12.44
C VAL A 27 -3.97 4.49 -13.93
N GLN A 28 -5.07 3.86 -14.34
CA GLN A 28 -5.46 3.81 -15.74
C GLN A 28 -5.69 5.19 -16.36
N LYS A 29 -6.21 6.13 -15.56
CA LYS A 29 -6.45 7.51 -15.98
C LYS A 29 -5.17 8.37 -15.98
N GLY A 30 -4.02 7.81 -15.60
CA GLY A 30 -2.77 8.56 -15.43
C GLY A 30 -2.87 9.62 -14.33
N SER A 31 -3.78 9.45 -13.37
CA SER A 31 -4.01 10.41 -12.29
C SER A 31 -3.01 10.22 -11.16
N ILE A 32 -2.53 11.34 -10.60
CA ILE A 32 -1.67 11.34 -9.40
C ILE A 32 -2.40 10.89 -8.13
N ALA A 33 -3.73 10.72 -8.18
CA ALA A 33 -4.53 10.36 -7.01
C ALA A 33 -4.09 9.05 -6.35
N ALA A 34 -3.62 8.08 -7.12
CA ALA A 34 -3.06 6.84 -6.59
C ALA A 34 -1.80 7.11 -5.75
N GLN A 35 -0.88 7.93 -6.26
CA GLN A 35 0.37 8.28 -5.57
C GLN A 35 0.10 9.11 -4.32
N GLU A 36 -0.85 10.05 -4.38
CA GLU A 36 -1.27 10.85 -3.24
C GLU A 36 -1.96 10.01 -2.16
N PHE A 37 -2.72 8.98 -2.55
CA PHE A 37 -3.32 8.05 -1.60
C PHE A 37 -2.24 7.36 -0.76
N PHE A 38 -1.26 6.71 -1.40
CA PHE A 38 -0.18 6.04 -0.68
C PHE A 38 0.69 7.03 0.09
N ARG A 39 0.97 8.22 -0.45
CA ARG A 39 1.68 9.27 0.30
C ARG A 39 1.00 9.58 1.63
N LYS A 40 -0.32 9.77 1.62
CA LYS A 40 -1.10 10.04 2.84
C LYS A 40 -1.20 8.83 3.76
N GLU A 41 -1.37 7.63 3.20
CA GLU A 41 -1.42 6.38 3.97
C GLU A 41 -0.12 6.16 4.74
N TYR A 42 1.03 6.27 4.07
CA TYR A 42 2.33 6.11 4.71
C TYR A 42 2.68 7.25 5.67
N GLN A 43 2.20 8.48 5.43
CA GLN A 43 2.27 9.56 6.42
C GLN A 43 1.47 9.22 7.69
N LEU A 44 0.24 8.74 7.54
CA LEU A 44 -0.58 8.33 8.67
C LEU A 44 0.07 7.18 9.46
N ASN A 45 0.55 6.16 8.77
CA ASN A 45 1.20 5.01 9.41
C ASN A 45 2.45 5.44 10.20
N HIS A 46 3.23 6.37 9.66
CA HIS A 46 4.36 6.96 10.39
C HIS A 46 3.90 7.71 11.64
N LEU A 47 2.90 8.58 11.52
CA LEU A 47 2.38 9.36 12.65
C LEU A 47 1.87 8.47 13.78
N ILE A 48 1.27 7.32 13.46
CA ILE A 48 0.88 6.34 14.47
C ILE A 48 2.12 5.65 15.06
N GLY A 49 3.09 5.25 14.24
CA GLY A 49 4.30 4.55 14.67
C GLY A 49 5.21 5.38 15.59
N VAL A 50 5.27 6.71 15.42
CA VAL A 50 6.06 7.60 16.29
C VAL A 50 5.23 8.28 17.38
N MET A 51 3.97 7.89 17.54
CA MET A 51 3.08 8.50 18.53
C MET A 51 3.59 8.23 19.95
N THR A 52 3.71 9.28 20.76
CA THR A 52 4.13 9.16 22.15
C THR A 52 3.00 8.74 23.10
N LYS A 53 1.75 8.89 22.64
CA LYS A 53 0.57 8.43 23.37
C LYS A 53 0.34 6.96 23.05
N PRO A 54 -0.05 6.13 24.03
CA PRO A 54 -0.46 4.76 23.78
C PRO A 54 -1.53 4.70 22.68
N TYR A 55 -1.34 3.78 21.74
CA TYR A 55 -2.23 3.50 20.62
C TYR A 55 -2.63 2.03 20.68
N ILE A 56 -3.94 1.76 20.75
CA ILE A 56 -4.48 0.40 20.82
C ILE A 56 -5.39 0.18 19.62
N ALA A 57 -5.07 -0.83 18.81
CA ALA A 57 -5.93 -1.29 17.74
C ALA A 57 -6.64 -2.59 18.13
N ILE A 58 -7.97 -2.60 18.10
CA ILE A 58 -8.77 -3.80 18.37
C ILE A 58 -9.10 -4.46 17.03
N LEU A 59 -8.41 -5.55 16.74
CA LEU A 59 -8.45 -6.23 15.44
C LEU A 59 -9.46 -7.37 15.44
N ASN A 60 -10.71 -7.07 15.12
CA ASN A 60 -11.75 -8.08 14.93
C ASN A 60 -11.74 -8.62 13.48
N GLY A 61 -11.92 -9.93 13.29
CA GLY A 61 -12.05 -10.51 11.96
C GLY A 61 -10.82 -10.30 11.05
N ILE A 62 -11.05 -9.93 9.79
CA ILE A 62 -10.00 -9.76 8.76
C ILE A 62 -9.26 -8.41 8.92
N THR A 63 -7.92 -8.47 8.96
CA THR A 63 -7.01 -7.33 8.89
C THR A 63 -5.96 -7.56 7.80
N MET A 64 -6.00 -6.78 6.71
CA MET A 64 -5.12 -6.94 5.55
C MET A 64 -4.76 -5.58 4.91
N GLY A 65 -3.66 -5.53 4.15
CA GLY A 65 -3.24 -4.35 3.40
C GLY A 65 -3.12 -3.11 4.29
N GLY A 66 -3.75 -2.00 3.88
CA GLY A 66 -3.81 -0.76 4.68
C GLY A 66 -4.38 -0.94 6.09
N GLY A 67 -5.18 -1.97 6.33
CA GLY A 67 -5.64 -2.35 7.67
C GLY A 67 -4.49 -2.74 8.61
N ALA A 68 -3.50 -3.47 8.09
CA ALA A 68 -2.27 -3.75 8.84
C ALA A 68 -1.47 -2.46 9.04
N GLY A 69 -1.40 -1.61 8.02
CA GLY A 69 -0.70 -0.32 8.06
C GLY A 69 -1.15 0.60 9.19
N ILE A 70 -2.44 0.61 9.54
CA ILE A 70 -3.00 1.42 10.64
C ILE A 70 -3.04 0.72 12.01
N SER A 71 -2.62 -0.54 12.11
CA SER A 71 -2.77 -1.33 13.34
C SER A 71 -1.48 -1.96 13.86
N VAL A 72 -0.53 -2.24 12.98
CA VAL A 72 0.75 -2.89 13.31
C VAL A 72 1.85 -2.05 12.66
N HIS A 73 2.64 -1.35 13.48
CA HIS A 73 3.65 -0.41 13.00
C HIS A 73 5.07 -0.92 13.33
N GLY A 74 5.94 -0.99 12.32
CA GLY A 74 7.38 -1.20 12.44
C GLY A 74 8.12 -0.01 11.84
N SER A 75 8.99 0.66 12.61
CA SER A 75 9.59 1.95 12.21
C SER A 75 10.62 1.86 11.11
N ASP A 76 11.26 0.71 10.92
CA ASP A 76 12.52 0.60 10.19
C ASP A 76 12.30 0.29 8.69
N GLU A 77 11.13 -0.24 8.32
CA GLU A 77 10.81 -0.72 6.98
C GLU A 77 10.02 0.28 6.11
N PHE A 78 9.45 1.34 6.70
CA PHE A 78 8.49 2.22 6.01
C PHE A 78 9.01 2.91 4.75
N LYS A 79 10.27 3.38 4.75
CA LYS A 79 10.86 4.04 3.56
C LYS A 79 10.94 3.09 2.38
N MET A 80 11.28 1.83 2.63
CA MET A 80 11.41 0.80 1.60
C MET A 80 10.04 0.46 1.02
N GLU A 81 9.05 0.23 1.88
CA GLU A 81 7.68 -0.06 1.45
C GLU A 81 7.06 1.08 0.66
N TYR A 82 7.26 2.33 1.11
CA TYR A 82 6.80 3.51 0.39
C TYR A 82 7.37 3.56 -1.03
N ARG A 83 8.69 3.40 -1.20
CA ARG A 83 9.32 3.40 -2.54
C ARG A 83 8.75 2.31 -3.44
N LEU A 84 8.54 1.11 -2.88
CA LEU A 84 7.95 0.00 -3.61
C LEU A 84 6.53 0.36 -4.07
N SER A 85 5.69 0.89 -3.18
CA SER A 85 4.32 1.29 -3.53
C SER A 85 4.29 2.30 -4.69
N GLN A 86 5.08 3.38 -4.61
CA GLN A 86 5.10 4.45 -5.61
C GLN A 86 5.55 3.98 -6.99
N LYS A 87 6.39 2.94 -7.05
CA LYS A 87 6.89 2.37 -8.31
C LYS A 87 6.02 1.23 -8.82
N MET A 88 5.44 0.42 -7.95
CA MET A 88 4.51 -0.65 -8.32
C MET A 88 3.25 -0.10 -8.97
N ILE A 89 2.72 1.04 -8.48
CA ILE A 89 1.58 1.74 -9.09
C ILE A 89 1.83 2.12 -10.57
N LYS A 90 3.09 2.37 -10.93
CA LYS A 90 3.50 2.69 -12.31
C LYS A 90 3.74 1.44 -13.15
N ASN A 91 3.83 0.25 -12.54
CA ASN A 91 3.98 -1.01 -13.25
C ASN A 91 2.61 -1.44 -13.83
N PRO A 92 2.51 -1.76 -15.14
CA PRO A 92 1.29 -2.30 -15.74
C PRO A 92 0.68 -3.50 -15.00
N ASP A 93 1.52 -4.33 -14.39
CA ASP A 93 1.08 -5.52 -13.66
C ASP A 93 0.27 -5.16 -12.41
N PHE A 94 0.43 -3.96 -11.82
CA PHE A 94 -0.44 -3.54 -10.72
C PHE A 94 -1.91 -3.51 -11.17
N TYR A 95 -2.19 -2.87 -12.31
CA TYR A 95 -3.53 -2.85 -12.86
C TYR A 95 -3.97 -4.26 -13.28
N GLU A 96 -3.11 -5.04 -13.93
CA GLU A 96 -3.46 -6.38 -14.39
C GLU A 96 -3.90 -7.31 -13.24
N GLY A 97 -3.23 -7.22 -12.10
CA GLY A 97 -3.62 -7.96 -10.90
C GLY A 97 -4.99 -7.53 -10.37
N VAL A 98 -5.24 -6.22 -10.31
CA VAL A 98 -6.56 -5.69 -9.90
C VAL A 98 -7.64 -6.09 -10.90
N ARG A 99 -7.34 -6.05 -12.20
CA ARG A 99 -8.26 -6.45 -13.26
C ARG A 99 -8.68 -7.90 -13.08
N ALA A 100 -7.71 -8.82 -13.02
CA ALA A 100 -7.96 -10.26 -12.93
C ALA A 100 -8.69 -10.66 -11.64
N CYS A 101 -8.36 -10.06 -10.50
CA CYS A 101 -8.92 -10.45 -9.20
C CYS A 101 -10.22 -9.72 -8.84
N LEU A 102 -10.38 -8.45 -9.23
CA LEU A 102 -11.41 -7.56 -8.66
C LEU A 102 -12.32 -6.89 -9.68
N ILE A 103 -11.88 -6.71 -10.93
CA ILE A 103 -12.69 -6.08 -11.99
C ILE A 103 -13.39 -7.17 -12.80
N ASP A 104 -12.63 -7.93 -13.59
CA ASP A 104 -13.15 -8.97 -14.47
C ASP A 104 -13.38 -10.28 -13.69
N LYS A 105 -12.62 -10.48 -12.59
CA LYS A 105 -12.70 -11.66 -11.72
C LYS A 105 -12.49 -12.98 -12.48
N ASP A 106 -11.69 -12.94 -13.55
CA ASP A 106 -11.37 -14.11 -14.36
C ASP A 106 -10.31 -15.01 -13.71
N ASN A 107 -9.55 -14.48 -12.74
CA ASN A 107 -8.39 -15.12 -12.12
C ASN A 107 -7.33 -15.58 -13.15
N THR A 108 -7.24 -14.91 -14.30
CA THR A 108 -6.27 -15.21 -15.37
C THR A 108 -5.42 -13.98 -15.70
N PRO A 109 -4.52 -13.58 -14.79
CA PRO A 109 -3.65 -12.42 -15.02
C PRO A 109 -2.60 -12.70 -16.10
N LYS A 110 -2.30 -11.69 -16.92
CA LYS A 110 -1.30 -11.68 -17.99
C LYS A 110 -0.04 -10.92 -17.55
N TRP A 111 0.69 -11.49 -16.60
CA TRP A 111 1.91 -10.90 -16.05
C TRP A 111 3.01 -10.69 -17.09
N ASN A 112 3.81 -9.64 -16.90
CA ASN A 112 5.00 -9.40 -17.70
C ASN A 112 6.20 -9.02 -16.82
N PRO A 113 7.18 -9.92 -16.63
CA PRO A 113 7.31 -11.23 -17.28
C PRO A 113 6.35 -12.30 -16.73
N ASN A 114 6.00 -13.29 -17.56
CA ASN A 114 5.03 -14.34 -17.20
C ASN A 114 5.61 -15.51 -16.39
N ASN A 115 6.90 -15.46 -16.05
CA ASN A 115 7.59 -16.48 -15.26
C ASN A 115 8.76 -15.87 -14.49
N LEU A 116 9.12 -16.50 -13.35
CA LEU A 116 10.14 -15.98 -12.45
C LEU A 116 11.55 -15.97 -13.03
N THR A 117 11.89 -16.93 -13.91
CA THR A 117 13.24 -16.99 -14.50
C THR A 117 13.52 -15.86 -15.49
N SER A 118 12.46 -15.19 -15.96
CA SER A 118 12.55 -14.04 -16.87
C SER A 118 12.48 -12.70 -16.14
N VAL A 119 12.42 -12.69 -14.81
CA VAL A 119 12.46 -11.46 -14.00
C VAL A 119 13.84 -10.83 -14.09
N ASP A 120 13.89 -9.58 -14.53
CA ASP A 120 15.13 -8.80 -14.54
C ASP A 120 15.48 -8.34 -13.12
N MET A 121 16.57 -8.87 -12.57
CA MET A 121 17.06 -8.48 -11.24
C MET A 121 17.44 -7.01 -11.16
N ASN A 122 17.84 -6.37 -12.26
CA ASN A 122 18.11 -4.93 -12.28
C ASN A 122 16.82 -4.13 -12.13
N GLN A 123 15.73 -4.56 -12.79
CA GLN A 123 14.40 -3.98 -12.59
C GLN A 123 13.95 -4.14 -11.13
N ILE A 124 14.14 -5.32 -10.52
CA ILE A 124 13.83 -5.54 -9.10
C ILE A 124 14.62 -4.58 -8.21
N GLN A 125 15.94 -4.50 -8.39
CA GLN A 125 16.77 -3.59 -7.62
C GLN A 125 16.33 -2.13 -7.79
N SER A 126 15.88 -1.76 -9.00
CA SER A 126 15.39 -0.42 -9.29
C SER A 126 14.20 -0.04 -8.41
N TYR A 127 13.37 -0.97 -7.94
CA TYR A 127 12.24 -0.67 -7.06
C TYR A 127 12.67 -0.10 -5.70
N PHE A 128 13.88 -0.45 -5.24
CA PHE A 128 14.41 -0.01 -3.95
C PHE A 128 15.20 1.30 -4.02
N ASN A 129 15.58 1.74 -5.23
CA ASN A 129 16.31 2.99 -5.43
C ASN A 129 15.51 4.20 -4.91
N GLN A 130 16.23 5.21 -4.44
CA GLN A 130 15.66 6.50 -4.04
C GLN A 130 14.72 7.06 -5.12
N LEU A 131 13.68 7.71 -4.66
CA LEU A 131 12.80 8.50 -5.53
C LEU A 131 13.42 9.90 -5.76
N PRO A 132 12.97 10.64 -6.78
CA PRO A 132 13.31 12.06 -6.90
C PRO A 132 13.02 12.80 -5.59
N GLU A 133 13.83 13.83 -5.29
CA GLU A 133 13.80 14.50 -3.98
C GLU A 133 12.41 15.00 -3.55
N ASN A 134 11.59 15.41 -4.50
CA ASN A 134 10.22 15.90 -4.28
C ASN A 134 9.19 14.77 -4.05
N ASP A 135 9.51 13.54 -4.45
CA ASP A 135 8.64 12.37 -4.37
C ASP A 135 9.05 11.41 -3.22
N GLU A 136 10.28 11.56 -2.72
CA GLU A 136 10.84 10.72 -1.66
C GLU A 136 10.10 10.91 -0.34
N TRP A 137 10.01 9.83 0.43
CA TRP A 137 9.34 9.88 1.73
C TRP A 137 10.08 10.82 2.68
N ARG A 138 9.32 11.69 3.33
CA ARG A 138 9.78 12.55 4.42
C ARG A 138 8.81 12.44 5.60
N PRO A 139 9.31 12.35 6.85
CA PRO A 139 8.47 12.25 8.05
C PRO A 139 7.77 13.57 8.44
N GLU A 140 7.64 14.53 7.51
CA GLU A 140 7.07 15.86 7.77
C GLU A 140 5.58 15.81 8.16
#